data_AF-A0A495QP44-F1
#
_entry.id   AF-A0A495QP44-F1
#
_cell.length_a   1.000
_cell.length_b   1.000
_cell.length_c   1.000
_cell.angle_alpha   90.00
_cell.angle_beta   90.00
_cell.angle_gamma   90.00
#
_symmetry.space_group_name_H-M   'P 1'
#
loop_
_entity.id
_entity.type
_entity.pdbx_description
1 polymer ?
#
loop_
_entity_poly.entity_id
_entity_poly.type
_entity_poly.pdbx_seq_one_letter_code
_entity_poly.pdbx_strand_id
1 'polypeptide(L)'
;MSSTVQICLRHPGDAAAAIARIAVALDVPGYFASADEFAFTLRSDPWTTRDGVLSVDFSALDRELYGTGDDTAFAPYDFELSLELRNVPAQARQELLERAGRAVFDRLTGLDVPLAFGDGVDLFADFLPGRGVRDFPPGVSWDEDARDTWFEPGLHGSQPALSFDKERMSPARPSHGAVRVYEADGLLQIIPWGEAGAVTPVAAVRAEAGPALLGRLLAEELERSALAPPQKNDAWSWVSGTARLSPEEYARTAVSIDVRVGEGAVHAVPHGAGTDTDTPGPTVDALPERRPGPWDDEAAGELVLRLVGRLREHAHS
;
A
#
# COMPACT_ATOMS: atom_id res chain seq x y z
N MET A 1 -20.57 18.63 -4.06
CA MET A 1 -19.26 18.31 -4.69
C MET A 1 -18.39 17.75 -3.59
N SER A 2 -17.87 16.53 -3.76
CA SER A 2 -16.84 16.04 -2.84
C SER A 2 -15.57 16.83 -3.12
N SER A 3 -14.99 17.42 -2.08
CA SER A 3 -13.71 18.10 -2.15
C SER A 3 -12.63 17.05 -1.94
N THR A 4 -11.77 16.85 -2.92
CA THR A 4 -10.59 15.98 -2.84
C THR A 4 -9.33 16.81 -3.02
N VAL A 5 -8.25 16.40 -2.37
CA VAL A 5 -6.90 16.87 -2.68
C VAL A 5 -6.07 15.68 -3.13
N GLN A 6 -5.11 15.94 -3.99
CA GLN A 6 -4.37 14.91 -4.71
C GLN A 6 -2.87 15.07 -4.47
N ILE A 7 -2.18 13.95 -4.30
CA ILE A 7 -0.73 13.88 -4.29
C ILE A 7 -0.29 12.94 -5.41
N CYS A 8 0.36 13.49 -6.43
CA CYS A 8 0.96 12.70 -7.50
C CYS A 8 2.39 12.35 -7.12
N LEU A 9 2.82 11.12 -7.41
CA LEU A 9 4.20 10.71 -7.20
C LEU A 9 4.75 9.91 -8.36
N ARG A 10 6.07 10.02 -8.50
CA ARG A 10 6.86 9.17 -9.38
C ARG A 10 7.40 8.02 -8.58
N HIS A 11 7.24 6.79 -9.06
CA HIS A 11 7.77 5.63 -8.38
C HIS A 11 8.24 4.57 -9.39
N PRO A 12 9.48 4.05 -9.26
CA PRO A 12 10.06 3.16 -10.26
C PRO A 12 9.47 1.73 -10.26
N GLY A 13 8.83 1.32 -9.16
CA GLY A 13 8.14 0.04 -9.04
C GLY A 13 6.67 0.13 -9.41
N ASP A 14 5.99 -1.01 -9.46
CA ASP A 14 4.55 -1.07 -9.67
C ASP A 14 3.73 -0.56 -8.47
N ALA A 15 2.40 -0.56 -8.64
CA ALA A 15 1.46 -0.04 -7.66
C ALA A 15 1.58 -0.74 -6.30
N ALA A 16 1.81 -2.07 -6.28
CA ALA A 16 1.99 -2.84 -5.05
C ALA A 16 3.26 -2.44 -4.28
N ALA A 17 4.38 -2.21 -4.98
CA ALA A 17 5.61 -1.71 -4.35
C ALA A 17 5.44 -0.26 -3.85
N ALA A 18 4.78 0.59 -4.65
CA ALA A 18 4.55 1.98 -4.30
C ALA A 18 3.69 2.11 -3.03
N ILE A 19 2.55 1.41 -2.98
CA ILE A 19 1.63 1.47 -1.83
C ILE A 19 2.28 0.92 -0.56
N ALA A 20 3.06 -0.16 -0.64
CA ALA A 20 3.75 -0.73 0.52
C ALA A 20 4.71 0.30 1.15
N ARG A 21 5.45 1.06 0.32
CA ARG A 21 6.34 2.13 0.79
C ARG A 21 5.57 3.33 1.33
N ILE A 22 4.49 3.74 0.66
CA ILE A 22 3.60 4.81 1.11
C ILE A 22 3.02 4.47 2.49
N ALA A 23 2.47 3.27 2.66
CA ALA A 23 1.87 2.81 3.90
C ALA A 23 2.87 2.81 5.06
N VAL A 24 4.12 2.39 4.82
CA VAL A 24 5.22 2.50 5.80
C VAL A 24 5.57 3.95 6.11
N ALA A 25 5.70 4.82 5.09
CA ALA A 25 6.02 6.23 5.31
C ALA A 25 4.94 6.94 6.14
N LEU A 26 3.67 6.61 5.90
CA LEU A 26 2.52 7.15 6.62
C LEU A 26 2.24 6.46 7.96
N ASP A 27 3.02 5.44 8.33
CA ASP A 27 2.89 4.71 9.60
C ASP A 27 1.47 4.17 9.83
N VAL A 28 0.86 3.61 8.78
CA VAL A 28 -0.52 3.08 8.83
C VAL A 28 -0.53 1.64 9.34
N PRO A 29 -1.60 1.20 10.04
CA PRO A 29 -1.71 -0.17 10.50
C PRO A 29 -1.94 -1.18 9.36
N GLY A 30 -2.53 -0.75 8.25
CA GLY A 30 -2.75 -1.61 7.08
C GLY A 30 -3.46 -0.89 5.94
N TYR A 31 -3.51 -1.57 4.79
CA TYR A 31 -4.15 -1.10 3.56
C TYR A 31 -4.89 -2.24 2.85
N PHE A 32 -5.92 -1.88 2.09
CA PHE A 32 -6.71 -2.78 1.27
C PHE A 32 -6.25 -2.66 -0.19
N ALA A 33 -6.14 -3.79 -0.87
CA ALA A 33 -5.77 -3.89 -2.27
C ALA A 33 -6.91 -4.47 -3.09
N SER A 34 -7.07 -3.94 -4.30
CA SER A 34 -7.92 -4.45 -5.36
C SER A 34 -7.12 -4.47 -6.67
N ALA A 35 -7.74 -4.95 -7.76
CA ALA A 35 -7.06 -5.04 -9.05
C ALA A 35 -6.56 -3.69 -9.56
N ASP A 36 -7.36 -2.63 -9.36
CA ASP A 36 -7.12 -1.32 -9.96
C ASP A 36 -6.71 -0.25 -8.92
N GLU A 37 -7.05 -0.46 -7.65
CA GLU A 37 -6.92 0.54 -6.59
C GLU A 37 -6.45 -0.05 -5.27
N PHE A 38 -5.78 0.77 -4.47
CA PHE A 38 -5.44 0.48 -3.09
C PHE A 38 -6.02 1.56 -2.19
N ALA A 39 -6.50 1.19 -1.01
CA ALA A 39 -7.15 2.12 -0.11
C ALA A 39 -6.71 1.91 1.33
N PHE A 40 -6.57 3.00 2.08
CA PHE A 40 -6.37 2.95 3.53
C PHE A 40 -7.01 4.16 4.19
N THR A 41 -7.09 4.11 5.52
CA THR A 41 -7.63 5.21 6.32
C THR A 41 -6.58 5.71 7.30
N LEU A 42 -6.48 7.04 7.38
CA LEU A 42 -5.67 7.73 8.37
C LEU A 42 -6.61 8.25 9.45
N ARG A 43 -6.32 7.93 10.71
CA ARG A 43 -6.95 8.63 11.85
C ARG A 43 -6.55 10.07 11.77
N SER A 44 -7.50 11.00 11.84
CA SER A 44 -7.25 12.41 11.60
C SER A 44 -6.29 13.07 12.60
N ASP A 45 -5.97 12.43 13.73
CA ASP A 45 -4.88 12.81 14.65
C ASP A 45 -3.69 11.88 14.37
N PRO A 46 -2.49 12.36 13.96
CA PRO A 46 -1.95 13.72 14.06
C PRO A 46 -2.13 14.62 12.82
N TRP A 47 -2.80 14.16 11.76
CA TRP A 47 -2.85 14.88 10.48
C TRP A 47 -3.71 16.15 10.50
N THR A 48 -4.54 16.32 11.54
CA THR A 48 -5.51 17.42 11.73
C THR A 48 -5.78 17.69 13.22
N THR A 49 -6.46 18.79 13.51
CA THR A 49 -6.79 19.23 14.88
C THR A 49 -8.19 18.79 15.37
N ARG A 50 -8.93 17.93 14.66
CA ARG A 50 -10.33 17.54 14.99
C ARG A 50 -10.64 16.08 14.64
N ASP A 51 -11.71 15.55 15.25
CA ASP A 51 -12.30 14.25 14.90
C ASP A 51 -12.73 14.23 13.42
N GLY A 52 -12.21 13.26 12.67
CA GLY A 52 -12.48 13.05 11.26
C GLY A 52 -11.84 11.74 10.80
N VAL A 53 -12.20 11.28 9.60
CA VAL A 53 -11.52 10.14 8.97
C VAL A 53 -11.06 10.60 7.61
N LEU A 54 -9.76 10.51 7.37
CA LEU A 54 -9.16 10.78 6.08
C LEU A 54 -9.04 9.45 5.34
N SER A 55 -9.86 9.28 4.32
CA SER A 55 -9.73 8.16 3.38
C SER A 55 -8.67 8.53 2.34
N VAL A 56 -7.82 7.57 2.03
CA VAL A 56 -6.79 7.71 1.00
C VAL A 56 -6.96 6.58 0.01
N ASP A 57 -7.23 6.94 -1.24
CA ASP A 57 -7.30 6.03 -2.36
C ASP A 57 -6.04 6.24 -3.23
N PHE A 58 -5.40 5.15 -3.62
CA PHE A 58 -4.15 5.14 -4.39
C PHE A 58 -4.36 4.35 -5.67
N SER A 59 -4.03 4.95 -6.81
CA SER A 59 -4.22 4.35 -8.13
C SER A 59 -3.09 4.75 -9.08
N ALA A 60 -2.98 4.02 -10.19
CA ALA A 60 -2.21 4.49 -11.33
C ALA A 60 -2.81 5.79 -11.85
N LEU A 61 -1.95 6.72 -12.24
CA LEU A 61 -2.38 8.01 -12.77
C LEU A 61 -3.09 7.80 -14.12
N ASP A 62 -4.36 8.20 -14.21
CA ASP A 62 -5.14 8.08 -15.45
C ASP A 62 -4.71 9.16 -16.46
N ARG A 63 -3.81 8.77 -17.37
CA ARG A 63 -3.29 9.66 -18.42
C ARG A 63 -4.36 10.07 -19.44
N GLU A 64 -5.48 9.37 -19.55
CA GLU A 64 -6.56 9.77 -20.46
C GLU A 64 -7.36 10.95 -19.90
N LEU A 65 -7.55 10.99 -18.58
CA LEU A 65 -8.22 12.11 -17.88
C LEU A 65 -7.35 13.37 -17.84
N TYR A 66 -6.04 13.24 -17.71
CA TYR A 66 -5.10 14.36 -17.62
C TYR A 66 -4.49 14.80 -18.97
N GLY A 67 -4.83 14.10 -20.06
CA GLY A 67 -4.35 14.39 -21.42
C GLY A 67 -3.25 13.43 -21.87
N THR A 68 -3.37 12.94 -23.11
CA THR A 68 -2.48 11.91 -23.70
C THR A 68 -1.09 12.42 -24.11
N GLY A 69 -0.77 13.68 -23.82
CA GLY A 69 0.53 14.25 -24.13
C GLY A 69 1.56 13.90 -23.08
N ASP A 70 2.76 13.53 -23.52
CA ASP A 70 4.00 13.70 -22.75
C ASP A 70 4.21 15.18 -22.33
N ASP A 71 3.34 16.06 -22.82
CA ASP A 71 3.18 17.47 -22.55
C ASP A 71 2.08 17.72 -21.50
N THR A 72 2.10 17.06 -20.33
CA THR A 72 1.27 17.42 -19.16
C THR A 72 2.16 17.68 -17.95
N ALA A 73 1.76 18.53 -16.99
CA ALA A 73 2.52 18.71 -15.74
C ALA A 73 2.68 17.38 -14.95
N PHE A 74 1.87 16.38 -15.34
CA PHE A 74 1.78 15.04 -14.79
C PHE A 74 2.65 13.98 -15.50
N ALA A 75 3.23 14.30 -16.66
CA ALA A 75 4.00 13.36 -17.48
C ALA A 75 5.13 12.59 -16.75
N PRO A 76 5.77 13.10 -15.66
CA PRO A 76 6.76 12.32 -14.94
C PRO A 76 6.18 11.47 -13.79
N TYR A 77 4.89 11.59 -13.44
CA TYR A 77 4.28 10.86 -12.32
C TYR A 77 3.63 9.56 -12.81
N ASP A 78 3.66 8.55 -11.93
CA ASP A 78 3.18 7.20 -12.22
C ASP A 78 1.87 6.92 -11.48
N PHE A 79 1.66 7.57 -10.33
CA PHE A 79 0.56 7.27 -9.40
C PHE A 79 -0.05 8.53 -8.78
N GLU A 80 -1.28 8.40 -8.30
CA GLU A 80 -2.04 9.42 -7.57
C GLU A 80 -2.51 8.87 -6.22
N LEU A 81 -2.41 9.70 -5.17
CA LEU A 81 -3.16 9.52 -3.93
C LEU A 81 -4.28 10.56 -3.91
N SER A 82 -5.53 10.11 -3.89
CA SER A 82 -6.70 10.95 -3.68
C SER A 82 -7.13 10.90 -2.23
N LEU A 83 -7.25 12.06 -1.60
CA LEU A 83 -7.58 12.21 -0.19
C LEU A 83 -8.98 12.79 -0.03
N GLU A 84 -9.82 12.10 0.75
CA GLU A 84 -11.18 12.54 1.10
C GLU A 84 -11.37 12.62 2.62
N LEU A 85 -11.83 13.76 3.11
CA LEU A 85 -12.11 13.98 4.52
C LEU A 85 -13.60 13.80 4.84
N ARG A 86 -13.91 12.79 5.65
CA ARG A 86 -15.27 12.45 6.09
C ARG A 86 -15.51 12.88 7.55
N ASN A 87 -16.78 13.01 7.91
CA ASN A 87 -17.26 13.32 9.26
C ASN A 87 -16.84 14.69 9.83
N VAL A 88 -16.61 15.68 8.96
CA VAL A 88 -16.31 17.08 9.34
C VAL A 88 -17.37 18.07 8.84
N PRO A 89 -17.59 19.20 9.55
CA PRO A 89 -18.50 20.26 9.11
C PRO A 89 -18.13 20.79 7.72
N ALA A 90 -19.13 21.01 6.87
CA ALA A 90 -18.94 21.42 5.48
C ALA A 90 -18.15 22.73 5.33
N GLN A 91 -18.36 23.72 6.23
CA GLN A 91 -17.69 25.02 6.14
C GLN A 91 -16.17 24.95 6.39
N ALA A 92 -15.69 23.94 7.11
CA ALA A 92 -14.27 23.77 7.44
C ALA A 92 -13.59 22.67 6.62
N ARG A 93 -14.35 21.93 5.80
CA ARG A 93 -13.85 20.70 5.17
C ARG A 93 -12.66 20.95 4.25
N GLN A 94 -12.73 21.99 3.40
CA GLN A 94 -11.69 22.29 2.42
C GLN A 94 -10.37 22.65 3.09
N GLU A 95 -10.39 23.63 4.00
CA GLU A 95 -9.21 24.06 4.76
C GLU A 95 -8.58 22.89 5.55
N LEU A 96 -9.42 22.07 6.20
CA LEU A 96 -8.95 20.90 6.94
C LEU A 96 -8.34 19.84 6.02
N LEU A 97 -8.92 19.64 4.84
CA LEU A 97 -8.45 18.69 3.84
C LEU A 97 -7.13 19.13 3.22
N GLU A 98 -6.99 20.39 2.83
CA GLU A 98 -5.73 20.96 2.33
C GLU A 98 -4.61 20.84 3.36
N ARG A 99 -4.91 21.16 4.63
CA ARG A 99 -3.93 21.03 5.72
C ARG A 99 -3.53 19.57 5.97
N ALA A 100 -4.50 18.65 5.91
CA ALA A 100 -4.23 17.22 6.04
C ALA A 100 -3.40 16.70 4.86
N GLY A 101 -3.77 17.09 3.64
CA GLY A 101 -3.05 16.77 2.42
C GLY A 101 -1.62 17.29 2.44
N ARG A 102 -1.41 18.51 2.93
CA ARG A 102 -0.06 19.05 3.14
C ARG A 102 0.76 18.21 4.12
N ALA A 103 0.17 17.81 5.25
CA ALA A 103 0.87 16.97 6.22
C ALA A 103 1.24 15.59 5.65
N VAL A 104 0.34 14.99 4.85
CA VAL A 104 0.61 13.74 4.13
C VAL A 104 1.72 13.94 3.09
N PHE A 105 1.63 14.98 2.27
CA PHE A 105 2.66 15.35 1.29
C PHE A 105 4.04 15.52 1.93
N ASP A 106 4.13 16.32 3.00
CA ASP A 106 5.38 16.57 3.73
C ASP A 106 5.96 15.26 4.28
N ARG A 107 5.12 14.35 4.77
CA ARG A 107 5.55 13.03 5.24
C ARG A 107 6.09 12.17 4.10
N LEU A 108 5.44 12.19 2.94
CA LEU A 108 5.83 11.42 1.76
C LEU A 108 7.13 11.92 1.14
N THR A 109 7.58 13.15 1.40
CA THR A 109 8.92 13.60 0.97
C THR A 109 10.05 12.69 1.47
N GLY A 110 9.83 11.98 2.58
CA GLY A 110 10.76 10.96 3.09
C GLY A 110 10.93 9.74 2.20
N LEU A 111 10.08 9.54 1.18
CA LEU A 111 10.26 8.52 0.15
C LEU A 111 11.40 8.85 -0.83
N ASP A 112 11.86 10.11 -0.84
CA ASP A 112 12.92 10.64 -1.70
C ASP A 112 12.65 10.42 -3.20
N VAL A 113 11.40 10.67 -3.60
CA VAL A 113 10.94 10.63 -4.99
C VAL A 113 10.24 11.94 -5.35
N PRO A 114 10.16 12.32 -6.64
CA PRO A 114 9.37 13.47 -7.07
C PRO A 114 7.90 13.37 -6.65
N LEU A 115 7.35 14.45 -6.08
CA LEU A 115 5.95 14.58 -5.65
C LEU A 115 5.35 15.91 -6.12
N ALA A 116 4.05 15.92 -6.39
CA ALA A 116 3.24 17.13 -6.52
C ALA A 116 1.98 17.02 -5.66
N PHE A 117 1.54 18.14 -5.09
CA PHE A 117 0.36 18.24 -4.24
C PHE A 117 -0.53 19.40 -4.69
N GLY A 118 -1.82 19.13 -4.84
CA GLY A 118 -2.81 20.13 -5.23
C GLY A 118 -4.24 19.61 -5.07
N ASP A 119 -5.18 20.25 -5.73
CA ASP A 119 -6.55 19.75 -5.93
C ASP A 119 -6.86 19.59 -7.42
N GLY A 120 -8.10 19.30 -7.82
CA GLY A 120 -8.41 19.11 -9.24
C GLY A 120 -8.22 20.34 -10.15
N VAL A 121 -7.76 21.49 -9.62
CA VAL A 121 -7.63 22.77 -10.32
C VAL A 121 -6.26 23.42 -10.09
N ASP A 122 -5.84 23.51 -8.83
CA ASP A 122 -4.68 24.27 -8.37
C ASP A 122 -3.58 23.34 -7.83
N LEU A 123 -2.33 23.62 -8.22
CA LEU A 123 -1.10 23.05 -7.66
C LEU A 123 -0.66 23.89 -6.46
N PHE A 124 -0.47 23.25 -5.32
CA PHE A 124 -0.09 23.91 -4.06
C PHE A 124 1.41 23.80 -3.78
N ALA A 125 2.01 22.62 -4.01
CA ALA A 125 3.43 22.37 -3.73
C ALA A 125 4.02 21.25 -4.60
N ASP A 126 5.33 21.26 -4.80
CA ASP A 126 6.09 20.14 -5.37
C ASP A 126 7.36 19.85 -4.55
N PHE A 127 7.80 18.59 -4.59
CA PHE A 127 9.03 18.14 -3.96
C PHE A 127 9.91 17.44 -4.98
N LEU A 128 11.19 17.83 -5.00
CA LEU A 128 12.22 17.18 -5.80
C LEU A 128 13.40 16.79 -4.90
N PRO A 129 13.87 15.53 -4.97
CA PRO A 129 15.09 15.10 -4.30
C PRO A 129 16.26 16.06 -4.56
N GLY A 130 16.96 16.45 -3.49
CA GLY A 130 18.09 17.39 -3.54
C GLY A 130 17.71 18.88 -3.61
N ARG A 131 16.53 19.23 -4.11
CA ARG A 131 16.03 20.63 -4.11
C ARG A 131 15.15 20.92 -2.89
N GLY A 132 14.34 19.94 -2.47
CA GLY A 132 13.35 20.11 -1.42
C GLY A 132 11.99 20.58 -1.93
N VAL A 133 11.16 21.00 -0.97
CA VAL A 133 9.79 21.46 -1.20
C VAL A 133 9.79 22.89 -1.74
N ARG A 134 8.94 23.15 -2.73
CA ARG A 134 8.60 24.49 -3.21
C ARG A 134 7.09 24.68 -3.13
N ASP A 135 6.68 25.80 -2.55
CA ASP A 135 5.29 26.22 -2.46
C ASP A 135 4.92 27.13 -3.63
N PHE A 136 3.70 26.97 -4.15
CA PHE A 136 3.16 27.77 -5.23
C PHE A 136 2.15 28.81 -4.72
N PRO A 137 2.03 29.98 -5.37
CA PRO A 137 0.93 30.91 -5.12
C PRO A 137 -0.45 30.27 -5.42
N PRO A 138 -1.53 30.74 -4.78
CA PRO A 138 -2.90 30.32 -5.13
C PRO A 138 -3.24 30.58 -6.61
N GLY A 139 -4.01 29.69 -7.23
CA GLY A 139 -4.43 29.81 -8.64
C GLY A 139 -3.38 29.35 -9.66
N VAL A 140 -2.27 28.74 -9.20
CA VAL A 140 -1.33 28.07 -10.12
C VAL A 140 -1.99 26.80 -10.60
N SER A 141 -2.47 26.82 -11.83
CA SER A 141 -3.15 25.69 -12.44
C SER A 141 -2.19 24.53 -12.72
N TRP A 142 -2.74 23.31 -12.72
CA TRP A 142 -2.08 22.13 -13.30
C TRP A 142 -1.88 22.22 -14.82
N ASP A 143 -2.59 23.13 -15.50
CA ASP A 143 -2.61 23.22 -16.96
C ASP A 143 -1.36 23.88 -17.59
N GLU A 144 -1.18 23.59 -18.88
CA GLU A 144 -0.01 23.85 -19.71
C GLU A 144 0.45 25.32 -19.80
N ASP A 145 -0.48 26.25 -19.86
CA ASP A 145 -0.17 27.64 -20.22
C ASP A 145 0.60 28.40 -19.12
N ALA A 146 0.69 27.85 -17.91
CA ALA A 146 1.45 28.41 -16.78
C ALA A 146 2.86 27.79 -16.60
N ARG A 147 3.25 26.82 -17.45
CA ARG A 147 4.47 25.99 -17.29
C ARG A 147 5.77 26.76 -17.18
N ASP A 148 6.04 27.68 -18.10
CA ASP A 148 7.38 28.25 -18.33
C ASP A 148 8.00 28.95 -17.12
N THR A 149 7.20 29.40 -16.16
CA THR A 149 7.71 30.16 -15.01
C THR A 149 8.16 29.26 -13.86
N TRP A 150 7.68 28.01 -13.82
CA TRP A 150 7.88 27.14 -12.66
C TRP A 150 8.41 25.74 -13.01
N PHE A 151 8.66 25.48 -14.28
CA PHE A 151 9.12 24.20 -14.81
C PHE A 151 10.57 23.86 -14.43
N GLU A 152 10.84 22.61 -14.05
CA GLU A 152 12.21 22.09 -14.00
C GLU A 152 12.49 21.18 -15.20
N PRO A 153 13.32 21.62 -16.18
CA PRO A 153 13.60 20.85 -17.39
C PRO A 153 14.19 19.44 -17.14
N GLY A 154 14.80 19.18 -15.98
CA GLY A 154 15.39 17.87 -15.66
C GLY A 154 14.37 16.73 -15.48
N LEU A 155 13.09 17.06 -15.29
CA LEU A 155 12.00 16.08 -15.17
C LEU A 155 11.22 15.89 -16.48
N HIS A 156 11.36 16.81 -17.43
CA HIS A 156 10.47 16.95 -18.59
C HIS A 156 11.20 17.21 -19.92
N GLY A 157 12.53 17.33 -19.90
CA GLY A 157 13.34 17.65 -21.08
C GLY A 157 13.77 16.43 -21.88
N SER A 158 14.22 16.68 -23.11
CA SER A 158 14.89 15.72 -24.02
C SER A 158 16.34 15.39 -23.60
N GLN A 159 16.77 15.87 -22.44
CA GLN A 159 17.92 15.31 -21.74
C GLN A 159 17.53 13.92 -21.21
N PRO A 160 18.44 12.94 -21.15
CA PRO A 160 18.14 11.69 -20.48
C PRO A 160 17.60 12.06 -19.10
N ALA A 161 16.37 11.63 -18.81
CA ALA A 161 15.76 11.83 -17.49
C ALA A 161 16.85 11.59 -16.46
N LEU A 162 16.98 12.45 -15.44
CA LEU A 162 17.78 12.15 -14.25
C LEU A 162 17.58 10.66 -14.00
N SER A 163 18.65 9.87 -14.09
CA SER A 163 18.57 8.43 -14.24
C SER A 163 17.99 7.82 -12.96
N PHE A 164 16.68 7.95 -12.80
CA PHE A 164 15.83 7.05 -12.07
C PHE A 164 15.85 5.81 -12.94
N ASP A 165 16.97 5.08 -12.86
CA ASP A 165 17.21 3.86 -13.61
C ASP A 165 15.94 3.01 -13.50
N LYS A 166 15.14 2.97 -14.57
CA LYS A 166 14.12 1.93 -14.75
C LYS A 166 14.76 0.54 -14.62
N GLU A 167 16.07 0.46 -14.82
CA GLU A 167 16.90 -0.73 -14.63
C GLU A 167 17.18 -1.09 -13.16
N ARG A 168 16.95 -0.21 -12.17
CA ARG A 168 17.42 -0.48 -10.80
C ARG A 168 16.52 -1.34 -9.93
N MET A 169 15.22 -1.49 -10.18
CA MET A 169 14.38 -2.36 -9.33
C MET A 169 13.34 -3.09 -10.18
N SER A 170 13.70 -4.27 -10.71
CA SER A 170 12.67 -5.27 -11.02
C SER A 170 11.76 -5.47 -9.79
N PRO A 171 10.49 -5.86 -9.96
CA PRO A 171 9.62 -6.23 -8.83
C PRO A 171 10.40 -7.09 -7.83
N ALA A 172 10.30 -6.76 -6.54
CA ALA A 172 11.08 -7.42 -5.51
C ALA A 172 10.85 -8.93 -5.62
N ARG A 173 11.92 -9.69 -5.88
CA ARG A 173 11.88 -11.15 -5.84
C ARG A 173 12.33 -11.53 -4.44
N PRO A 174 11.39 -11.85 -3.52
CA PRO A 174 11.73 -12.13 -2.14
C PRO A 174 12.77 -13.25 -2.13
N SER A 175 13.89 -12.97 -1.46
CA SER A 175 14.98 -13.94 -1.32
C SER A 175 14.99 -14.60 0.06
N HIS A 176 14.37 -13.93 1.02
CA HIS A 176 14.16 -14.35 2.39
C HIS A 176 12.98 -13.58 2.98
N GLY A 177 12.33 -14.15 4.01
CA GLY A 177 11.25 -13.47 4.71
C GLY A 177 10.23 -14.44 5.30
N ALA A 178 9.39 -13.92 6.18
CA ALA A 178 8.28 -14.64 6.76
C ALA A 178 7.03 -13.75 6.81
N VAL A 179 5.92 -14.30 6.36
CA VAL A 179 4.59 -13.70 6.51
C VAL A 179 3.63 -14.76 7.03
N ARG A 180 2.57 -14.31 7.70
CA ARG A 180 1.41 -15.13 7.98
C ARG A 180 0.23 -14.57 7.22
N VAL A 181 -0.40 -15.42 6.42
CA VAL A 181 -1.63 -15.07 5.70
C VAL A 181 -2.80 -15.60 6.50
N TYR A 182 -3.67 -14.72 6.97
CA TYR A 182 -4.96 -15.10 7.54
C TYR A 182 -6.05 -14.98 6.49
N GLU A 183 -7.04 -15.85 6.58
CA GLU A 183 -8.24 -15.75 5.77
C GLU A 183 -9.49 -15.84 6.63
N ALA A 184 -10.42 -14.91 6.43
CA ALA A 184 -11.75 -14.88 7.01
C ALA A 184 -12.77 -14.34 5.99
N ASP A 185 -13.79 -15.13 5.66
CA ASP A 185 -14.89 -14.75 4.74
C ASP A 185 -14.41 -14.14 3.40
N GLY A 186 -13.41 -14.77 2.78
CA GLY A 186 -12.81 -14.35 1.52
C GLY A 186 -11.88 -13.14 1.63
N LEU A 187 -11.67 -12.58 2.82
CA LEU A 187 -10.68 -11.54 3.07
C LEU A 187 -9.36 -12.20 3.49
N LEU A 188 -8.31 -12.01 2.67
CA LEU A 188 -6.95 -12.41 2.95
C LEU A 188 -6.19 -11.24 3.56
N GLN A 189 -5.51 -11.48 4.68
CA GLN A 189 -4.71 -10.48 5.40
C GLN A 189 -3.29 -11.01 5.55
N ILE A 190 -2.34 -10.34 4.90
CA ILE A 190 -0.93 -10.72 4.84
C ILE A 190 -0.20 -9.91 5.91
N ILE A 191 0.28 -10.60 6.93
CA ILE A 191 0.96 -10.01 8.07
C ILE A 191 2.44 -10.40 8.00
N PRO A 192 3.35 -9.46 7.69
CA PRO A 192 4.78 -9.73 7.78
C PRO A 192 5.19 -10.06 9.21
N TRP A 193 6.13 -10.97 9.36
CA TRP A 193 6.58 -11.45 10.66
C TRP A 193 8.09 -11.24 10.81
N GLY A 194 8.47 -10.30 11.69
CA GLY A 194 9.86 -10.06 12.06
C GLY A 194 10.25 -10.84 13.31
N GLU A 195 11.50 -10.69 13.75
CA GLU A 195 12.00 -11.34 14.99
C GLU A 195 11.19 -10.96 16.24
N ALA A 196 10.62 -9.75 16.25
CA ALA A 196 9.81 -9.22 17.35
C ALA A 196 8.30 -9.53 17.24
N GLY A 197 7.84 -10.20 16.16
CA GLY A 197 6.43 -10.51 15.93
C GLY A 197 5.83 -9.85 14.68
N ALA A 198 4.50 -9.70 14.67
CA ALA A 198 3.69 -9.19 13.56
C ALA A 198 3.98 -7.71 13.21
N VAL A 199 4.42 -7.42 11.99
CA VAL A 199 4.84 -6.10 11.52
C VAL A 199 3.71 -5.38 10.79
N THR A 200 3.52 -4.08 11.06
CA THR A 200 2.63 -3.20 10.29
C THR A 200 3.40 -2.44 9.20
N PRO A 201 2.74 -2.01 8.10
CA PRO A 201 1.33 -2.19 7.78
C PRO A 201 0.93 -3.65 7.50
N VAL A 202 -0.36 -3.97 7.51
CA VAL A 202 -0.89 -5.24 7.03
C VAL A 202 -1.51 -5.03 5.65
N ALA A 203 -1.17 -5.86 4.68
CA ALA A 203 -1.85 -5.85 3.38
C ALA A 203 -3.12 -6.72 3.45
N ALA A 204 -4.24 -6.21 2.98
CA ALA A 204 -5.50 -6.95 2.90
C ALA A 204 -6.01 -6.99 1.46
N VAL A 205 -6.52 -8.14 1.02
CA VAL A 205 -7.02 -8.33 -0.34
C VAL A 205 -8.16 -9.34 -0.34
N ARG A 206 -9.11 -9.20 -1.27
CA ARG A 206 -10.17 -10.18 -1.47
C ARG A 206 -9.66 -11.36 -2.30
N ALA A 207 -10.04 -12.58 -1.96
CA ALA A 207 -9.63 -13.78 -2.70
C ALA A 207 -10.00 -13.70 -4.19
N GLU A 208 -11.09 -13.00 -4.51
CA GLU A 208 -11.59 -12.75 -5.86
C GLU A 208 -10.67 -11.86 -6.71
N ALA A 209 -9.75 -11.11 -6.09
CA ALA A 209 -8.77 -10.30 -6.81
C ALA A 209 -7.73 -11.16 -7.57
N GLY A 210 -7.67 -12.45 -7.23
CA GLY A 210 -6.93 -13.46 -7.98
C GLY A 210 -5.48 -13.65 -7.52
N PRO A 211 -4.84 -14.71 -8.05
CA PRO A 211 -3.52 -15.16 -7.59
C PRO A 211 -2.39 -14.18 -7.92
N ALA A 212 -2.44 -13.48 -9.05
CA ALA A 212 -1.39 -12.55 -9.45
C ALA A 212 -1.21 -11.40 -8.46
N LEU A 213 -2.30 -10.71 -8.08
CA LEU A 213 -2.23 -9.63 -7.10
C LEU A 213 -1.82 -10.14 -5.71
N LEU A 214 -2.40 -11.26 -5.27
CA LEU A 214 -2.06 -11.87 -3.98
C LEU A 214 -0.57 -12.21 -3.90
N GLY A 215 -0.04 -12.86 -4.93
CA GLY A 215 1.38 -13.18 -5.04
C GLY A 215 2.28 -11.96 -5.02
N ARG A 216 1.88 -10.92 -5.74
CA ARG A 216 2.63 -9.67 -5.80
C ARG A 216 2.67 -8.96 -4.44
N LEU A 217 1.55 -8.95 -3.71
CA LEU A 217 1.50 -8.45 -2.33
C LEU A 217 2.37 -9.29 -1.40
N LEU A 218 2.30 -10.63 -1.50
CA LEU A 218 3.15 -11.52 -0.71
C LEU A 218 4.64 -11.20 -0.91
N ALA A 219 5.05 -10.93 -2.15
CA ALA A 219 6.44 -10.59 -2.48
C ALA A 219 6.92 -9.35 -1.71
N GLU A 220 6.12 -8.28 -1.70
CA GLU A 220 6.44 -7.03 -1.00
C GLU A 220 6.47 -7.22 0.53
N GLU A 221 5.50 -7.95 1.07
CA GLU A 221 5.39 -8.17 2.51
C GLU A 221 6.52 -9.09 3.03
N LEU A 222 6.91 -10.11 2.24
CA LEU A 222 8.05 -10.98 2.55
C LEU A 222 9.36 -10.19 2.57
N GLU A 223 9.63 -9.38 1.55
CA GLU A 223 10.84 -8.57 1.50
C GLU A 223 10.89 -7.56 2.66
N ARG A 224 9.75 -6.96 3.01
CA ARG A 224 9.66 -6.04 4.16
C ARG A 224 9.91 -6.76 5.49
N SER A 225 9.43 -7.98 5.66
CA SER A 225 9.60 -8.73 6.91
C SER A 225 11.08 -8.90 7.30
N ALA A 226 11.97 -8.98 6.31
CA ALA A 226 13.40 -9.12 6.51
C ALA A 226 14.10 -7.82 6.95
N LEU A 227 13.49 -6.67 6.68
CA LEU A 227 14.07 -5.33 6.89
C LEU A 227 13.45 -4.60 8.10
N ALA A 228 12.52 -5.23 8.81
CA ALA A 228 11.60 -4.54 9.70
C ALA A 228 12.25 -4.02 11.00
N PRO A 229 12.21 -2.69 11.26
CA PRO A 229 12.53 -2.10 12.57
C PRO A 229 11.41 -2.37 13.61
N PRO A 230 11.64 -2.08 14.90
CA PRO A 230 10.64 -2.29 15.96
C PRO A 230 9.34 -1.50 15.75
N GLN A 231 8.23 -2.10 16.18
CA GLN A 231 6.86 -1.71 15.86
C GLN A 231 6.35 -0.52 16.69
N LYS A 232 5.44 0.27 16.10
CA LYS A 232 4.66 1.30 16.79
C LYS A 232 3.16 1.00 16.89
N ASN A 233 2.61 0.20 15.97
CA ASN A 233 1.18 -0.07 15.85
C ASN A 233 0.85 -1.53 16.14
N ASP A 234 -0.28 -1.77 16.79
CA ASP A 234 -0.84 -3.11 16.98
C ASP A 234 -1.55 -3.56 15.70
N ALA A 235 -1.00 -4.58 15.03
CA ALA A 235 -1.57 -5.16 13.83
C ALA A 235 -2.95 -5.79 14.07
N TRP A 236 -3.19 -6.38 15.25
CA TRP A 236 -4.36 -7.24 15.48
C TRP A 236 -5.66 -6.47 15.61
N SER A 237 -5.64 -5.31 16.28
CA SER A 237 -6.81 -4.42 16.34
C SER A 237 -7.30 -4.02 14.94
N TRP A 238 -6.38 -3.79 14.00
CA TRP A 238 -6.72 -3.48 12.62
C TRP A 238 -7.17 -4.72 11.83
N VAL A 239 -6.51 -5.85 12.03
CA VAL A 239 -6.82 -7.11 11.35
C VAL A 239 -8.25 -7.57 11.67
N SER A 240 -8.60 -7.69 12.95
CA SER A 240 -9.94 -8.12 13.37
C SER A 240 -11.00 -7.06 13.03
N GLY A 241 -10.66 -5.78 13.20
CA GLY A 241 -11.54 -4.66 12.87
C GLY A 241 -11.92 -4.61 11.38
N THR A 242 -10.95 -4.82 10.49
CA THR A 242 -11.19 -4.87 9.03
C THR A 242 -12.06 -6.06 8.64
N ALA A 243 -11.91 -7.19 9.32
CA ALA A 243 -12.78 -8.35 9.16
C ALA A 243 -14.16 -8.18 9.80
N ARG A 244 -14.40 -7.08 10.54
CA ARG A 244 -15.63 -6.80 11.31
C ARG A 244 -15.94 -7.87 12.37
N LEU A 245 -14.89 -8.44 12.95
CA LEU A 245 -14.98 -9.44 14.01
C LEU A 245 -14.30 -8.91 15.27
N SER A 246 -14.75 -9.37 16.44
CA SER A 246 -13.94 -9.23 17.65
C SER A 246 -12.65 -10.07 17.52
N PRO A 247 -11.56 -9.73 18.22
CA PRO A 247 -10.32 -10.54 18.17
C PRO A 247 -10.56 -12.02 18.49
N GLU A 248 -11.43 -12.33 19.44
CA GLU A 248 -11.78 -13.71 19.84
C GLU A 248 -12.59 -14.46 18.77
N GLU A 249 -13.50 -13.78 18.08
CA GLU A 249 -14.23 -14.37 16.95
C GLU A 249 -13.32 -14.57 15.75
N TYR A 250 -12.43 -13.61 15.50
CA TYR A 250 -11.44 -13.69 14.43
C TYR A 250 -10.51 -14.89 14.62
N ALA A 251 -9.90 -15.02 15.81
CA ALA A 251 -8.99 -16.14 16.12
C ALA A 251 -9.64 -17.53 15.90
N ARG A 252 -10.93 -17.67 16.25
CA ARG A 252 -11.69 -18.93 16.13
C ARG A 252 -12.20 -19.22 14.72
N THR A 253 -12.24 -18.22 13.84
CA THR A 253 -12.85 -18.35 12.50
C THR A 253 -11.82 -18.28 11.39
N ALA A 254 -10.76 -17.51 11.59
CA ALA A 254 -9.70 -17.33 10.63
C ALA A 254 -8.84 -18.59 10.55
N VAL A 255 -8.58 -19.04 9.33
CA VAL A 255 -7.52 -20.02 9.05
C VAL A 255 -6.26 -19.26 8.69
N SER A 256 -5.08 -19.86 8.89
CA SER A 256 -3.83 -19.18 8.57
C SER A 256 -2.82 -20.06 7.86
N ILE A 257 -1.92 -19.43 7.11
CA ILE A 257 -0.81 -20.09 6.43
C ILE A 257 0.46 -19.30 6.77
N ASP A 258 1.42 -19.97 7.41
CA ASP A 258 2.76 -19.44 7.56
C ASP A 258 3.50 -19.61 6.22
N VAL A 259 3.84 -18.52 5.57
CA VAL A 259 4.62 -18.52 4.31
C VAL A 259 6.01 -17.99 4.59
N ARG A 260 7.03 -18.80 4.27
CA ARG A 260 8.44 -18.42 4.42
C ARG A 260 9.17 -18.59 3.11
N VAL A 261 10.06 -17.66 2.83
CA VAL A 261 11.04 -17.78 1.75
C VAL A 261 12.40 -17.93 2.36
N GLY A 262 13.15 -18.92 1.88
CA GLY A 262 14.52 -19.18 2.31
C GLY A 262 15.13 -20.28 1.45
N GLU A 263 16.45 -20.25 1.28
CA GLU A 263 17.20 -21.29 0.55
C GLU A 263 16.69 -21.56 -0.88
N GLY A 264 16.14 -20.54 -1.55
CA GLY A 264 15.60 -20.65 -2.90
C GLY A 264 14.29 -21.46 -3.01
N ALA A 265 13.53 -21.56 -1.92
CA ALA A 265 12.24 -22.21 -1.89
C ALA A 265 11.20 -21.40 -1.10
N VAL A 266 9.92 -21.56 -1.50
CA VAL A 266 8.75 -21.10 -0.74
C VAL A 266 8.23 -22.27 0.09
N HIS A 267 8.09 -22.05 1.38
CA HIS A 267 7.54 -22.99 2.34
C HIS A 267 6.22 -22.45 2.86
N ALA A 268 5.12 -23.19 2.69
CA ALA A 268 3.81 -22.82 3.18
C ALA A 268 3.33 -23.88 4.19
N VAL A 269 3.00 -23.44 5.41
CA VAL A 269 2.53 -24.30 6.49
C VAL A 269 1.11 -23.88 6.89
N PRO A 270 0.10 -24.69 6.55
CA PRO A 270 -1.30 -24.43 6.90
C PRO A 270 -1.61 -24.71 8.37
N HIS A 271 -2.38 -23.80 8.96
CA HIS A 271 -2.86 -23.84 10.33
C HIS A 271 -4.39 -23.70 10.37
N GLY A 272 -5.03 -24.50 11.22
CA GLY A 272 -6.45 -24.36 11.50
C GLY A 272 -6.77 -23.10 12.31
N ALA A 273 -8.01 -23.01 12.79
CA ALA A 273 -8.43 -21.96 13.71
C ALA A 273 -7.64 -22.01 15.03
N GLY A 274 -7.29 -20.83 15.55
CA GLY A 274 -6.55 -20.66 16.80
C GLY A 274 -7.47 -20.38 18.00
N THR A 275 -6.83 -20.16 19.14
CA THR A 275 -7.48 -19.69 20.38
C THR A 275 -7.24 -18.21 20.65
N ASP A 276 -6.22 -17.63 20.03
CA ASP A 276 -5.86 -16.21 20.09
C ASP A 276 -5.32 -15.75 18.73
N THR A 277 -5.15 -14.43 18.57
CA THR A 277 -4.70 -13.84 17.30
C THR A 277 -3.19 -13.94 17.10
N ASP A 278 -2.40 -13.93 18.18
CA ASP A 278 -0.93 -13.92 18.15
C ASP A 278 -0.33 -15.29 17.74
N THR A 279 -0.99 -16.37 18.14
CA THR A 279 -0.50 -17.74 17.98
C THR A 279 -1.25 -18.41 16.84
N PRO A 280 -0.56 -19.03 15.87
CA PRO A 280 -1.24 -19.77 14.83
C PRO A 280 -1.96 -20.98 15.46
N GLY A 281 -3.06 -21.39 14.85
CA GLY A 281 -3.74 -22.63 15.22
C GLY A 281 -2.87 -23.89 14.99
N PRO A 282 -3.37 -25.07 15.33
CA PRO A 282 -2.63 -26.31 15.13
C PRO A 282 -2.28 -26.51 13.65
N THR A 283 -1.08 -27.02 13.39
CA THR A 283 -0.65 -27.40 12.04
C THR A 283 -1.55 -28.50 11.49
N VAL A 284 -1.91 -28.39 10.22
CA VAL A 284 -2.63 -29.47 9.53
C VAL A 284 -1.61 -30.32 8.79
N ASP A 285 -1.06 -31.33 9.46
CA ASP A 285 0.16 -32.07 9.07
C ASP A 285 0.19 -32.63 7.63
N ALA A 286 -0.98 -32.81 6.99
CA ALA A 286 -1.09 -33.31 5.61
C ALA A 286 -0.97 -32.22 4.52
N LEU A 287 -1.00 -30.94 4.90
CA LEU A 287 -1.08 -29.81 3.97
C LEU A 287 0.20 -28.97 3.79
N PRO A 288 1.30 -29.10 4.56
CA PRO A 288 2.51 -28.31 4.29
C PRO A 288 3.03 -28.56 2.88
N GLU A 289 3.35 -27.48 2.17
CA GLU A 289 3.87 -27.53 0.81
C GLU A 289 5.20 -26.78 0.71
N ARG A 290 6.13 -27.36 -0.04
CA ARG A 290 7.42 -26.74 -0.38
C ARG A 290 7.53 -26.62 -1.89
N ARG A 291 7.73 -25.39 -2.36
CA ARG A 291 7.95 -25.07 -3.77
C ARG A 291 9.39 -24.62 -3.99
N PRO A 292 10.24 -25.42 -4.66
CA PRO A 292 11.57 -24.98 -5.07
C PRO A 292 11.49 -24.10 -6.33
N GLY A 293 12.45 -23.20 -6.50
CA GLY A 293 12.61 -22.42 -7.73
C GLY A 293 12.47 -20.91 -7.50
N PRO A 294 12.63 -20.11 -8.57
CA PRO A 294 12.49 -18.66 -8.47
C PRO A 294 11.08 -18.28 -8.03
N TRP A 295 10.98 -17.12 -7.36
CA TRP A 295 9.70 -16.52 -7.03
C TRP A 295 8.90 -16.20 -8.30
N ASP A 296 7.62 -16.50 -8.25
CA ASP A 296 6.63 -16.24 -9.29
C ASP A 296 5.33 -15.84 -8.59
N ASP A 297 4.86 -14.62 -8.87
CA ASP A 297 3.74 -14.01 -8.14
C ASP A 297 2.48 -14.86 -8.30
N GLU A 298 2.05 -15.09 -9.55
CA GLU A 298 0.82 -15.82 -9.84
C GLU A 298 0.82 -17.18 -9.14
N ALA A 299 1.86 -17.98 -9.33
CA ALA A 299 1.84 -19.32 -8.81
C ALA A 299 2.14 -19.38 -7.29
N ALA A 300 2.68 -18.33 -6.66
CA ALA A 300 2.70 -18.17 -5.20
C ALA A 300 1.31 -17.83 -4.64
N GLY A 301 0.57 -16.95 -5.32
CA GLY A 301 -0.82 -16.65 -4.99
C GLY A 301 -1.73 -17.88 -5.15
N GLU A 302 -1.58 -18.65 -6.22
CA GLU A 302 -2.32 -19.90 -6.43
C GLU A 302 -2.07 -20.92 -5.31
N LEU A 303 -0.82 -21.04 -4.86
CA LEU A 303 -0.45 -21.90 -3.74
C LEU A 303 -1.25 -21.52 -2.49
N VAL A 304 -1.26 -20.23 -2.13
CA VAL A 304 -1.98 -19.74 -0.95
C VAL A 304 -3.48 -19.96 -1.08
N LEU A 305 -4.09 -19.55 -2.20
CA LEU A 305 -5.54 -19.72 -2.42
C LEU A 305 -5.95 -21.20 -2.36
N ARG A 306 -5.16 -22.10 -2.96
CA ARG A 306 -5.41 -23.54 -2.91
C ARG A 306 -5.35 -24.07 -1.47
N LEU A 307 -4.34 -23.68 -0.70
CA LEU A 307 -4.17 -24.12 0.68
C LEU A 307 -5.29 -23.60 1.59
N VAL A 308 -5.73 -22.34 1.40
CA VAL A 308 -6.91 -21.79 2.08
C VAL A 308 -8.16 -22.61 1.77
N GLY A 309 -8.40 -22.93 0.50
CA GLY A 309 -9.53 -23.76 0.08
C GLY A 309 -9.55 -25.12 0.80
N ARG A 310 -8.39 -25.79 0.86
CA ARG A 310 -8.25 -27.06 1.60
C ARG A 310 -8.44 -26.93 3.11
N LEU A 311 -7.93 -25.85 3.72
CA LEU A 311 -8.13 -25.57 5.15
C LEU A 311 -9.60 -25.38 5.47
N ARG A 312 -10.33 -24.66 4.62
CA ARG A 312 -11.78 -24.45 4.77
C ARG A 312 -12.55 -25.75 4.64
N GLU A 313 -12.25 -26.59 3.65
CA GLU A 313 -12.86 -27.92 3.53
C GLU A 313 -12.63 -28.76 4.78
N HIS A 314 -11.42 -28.74 5.34
CA HIS A 314 -11.06 -29.49 6.55
C HIS A 314 -11.75 -28.96 7.81
N ALA A 315 -12.00 -27.65 7.90
CA ALA A 315 -12.71 -27.04 9.03
C ALA A 315 -14.22 -27.38 9.05
N HIS A 316 -14.79 -27.81 7.93
CA HIS A 316 -16.20 -28.18 7.80
C HIS A 316 -16.44 -29.71 7.78
N SER A 317 -15.38 -30.52 7.80
CA SER A 317 -15.43 -31.99 7.83
C SER A 317 -15.37 -32.54 9.26
#